data_AF-W2FQL9-F1
#
_entry.id   AF-W2FQL9-F1
#
_cell.length_a   1.000
_cell.length_b   1.000
_cell.length_c   1.000
_cell.angle_alpha   90.00
_cell.angle_beta   90.00
_cell.angle_gamma   90.00
#
_symmetry.space_group_name_H-M   'P 1'
#
loop_
_entity.id
_entity.type
_entity.pdbx_description
1 polymer ?
#
loop_
_entity_poly.entity_id
_entity_poly.type
_entity_poly.pdbx_seq_one_letter_code
_entity_poly.pdbx_strand_id
1 'polypeptide(L)'
;MGCMTQINVCVQLVSESPSKFAVCVTKTALTHNHKLGLRSYKHYPANRMSVNGEVPETVDSLRKAGAKMKSILKFIVENSDSNPTPQDVQNLIRNLKKREQGGMTHSYRIKKWMLAFCAVPGNLGRIFVDSSNEKRIATCITLQTKHMVAIFNRFPEVLMVDATHGTNYSKYTISSFMAHDVFGTIRSTRCHSERAR
;
A
#
# COMPACT_ATOMS: atom_id res chain seq x y z
N MET A 1 -14.88 -34.22 9.46
CA MET A 1 -13.98 -34.60 10.57
C MET A 1 -12.58 -34.12 10.26
N GLY A 2 -11.89 -33.48 11.21
CA GLY A 2 -10.50 -33.03 11.03
C GLY A 2 -9.49 -34.18 11.11
N CYS A 3 -8.23 -33.90 10.74
CA CYS A 3 -7.12 -34.83 10.94
C CYS A 3 -6.75 -34.87 12.44
N MET A 4 -6.57 -36.07 13.00
CA MET A 4 -6.26 -36.26 14.43
C MET A 4 -4.74 -36.31 14.72
N THR A 5 -3.91 -36.03 13.72
CA THR A 5 -2.46 -36.04 13.87
C THR A 5 -2.00 -34.91 14.78
N GLN A 6 -1.16 -35.21 15.76
CA GLN A 6 -0.64 -34.25 16.72
C GLN A 6 0.78 -34.62 17.13
N ILE A 7 1.66 -33.63 17.24
CA ILE A 7 2.99 -33.77 17.85
C ILE A 7 3.07 -32.71 18.94
N ASN A 8 3.17 -33.15 20.20
CA ASN A 8 3.40 -32.28 21.34
C ASN A 8 4.88 -32.29 21.68
N VAL A 9 5.43 -31.11 21.87
CA VAL A 9 6.86 -30.91 22.04
C VAL A 9 7.06 -29.92 23.18
N CYS A 10 7.99 -30.22 24.08
CA CYS A 10 8.47 -29.28 25.09
C CYS A 10 9.97 -29.06 24.95
N VAL A 11 10.45 -27.92 25.46
CA VAL A 11 11.88 -27.62 25.53
C VAL A 11 12.34 -27.96 26.94
N GLN A 12 13.39 -28.76 27.06
CA GLN A 12 13.95 -29.20 28.33
C GLN A 12 15.44 -28.87 28.42
N LEU A 13 15.88 -28.40 29.58
CA LEU A 13 17.31 -28.24 29.89
C LEU A 13 17.92 -29.62 30.16
N VAL A 14 18.93 -29.99 29.37
CA VAL A 14 19.60 -31.30 29.41
C VAL A 14 20.96 -31.23 30.12
N SER A 15 21.59 -30.06 30.13
CA SER A 15 22.82 -29.82 30.87
C SER A 15 22.84 -28.37 31.30
N GLU A 16 23.31 -28.08 32.51
CA GLU A 16 23.38 -26.72 33.04
C GLU A 16 24.67 -26.00 32.60
N SER A 17 25.77 -26.74 32.39
CA SER A 17 27.11 -26.18 32.10
C SER A 17 27.89 -27.03 31.08
N PRO A 18 28.00 -26.61 29.80
CA PRO A 18 27.28 -25.48 29.19
C PRO A 18 25.79 -25.77 29.08
N SER A 19 24.96 -24.73 29.18
CA SER A 19 23.50 -24.88 29.10
C SER A 19 23.08 -25.47 27.76
N LYS A 20 22.62 -26.72 27.76
CA LYS A 20 22.13 -27.43 26.57
C LYS A 20 20.64 -27.64 26.70
N PHE A 21 19.87 -27.13 25.75
CA PHE A 21 18.44 -27.39 25.65
C PHE A 21 18.18 -28.45 24.59
N ALA A 22 17.26 -29.37 24.88
CA ALA A 22 16.74 -30.31 23.90
C ALA A 22 15.26 -30.09 23.70
N VAL A 23 14.82 -30.43 22.49
CA VAL A 23 13.43 -30.44 22.08
C VAL A 23 12.90 -31.86 22.31
N CYS A 24 12.12 -32.05 23.38
CA CYS A 24 11.59 -33.34 23.79
C CYS A 24 10.18 -33.52 23.24
N VAL A 25 9.95 -34.59 22.48
CA VAL A 25 8.62 -34.94 21.99
C VAL A 25 7.87 -35.70 23.08
N THR A 26 6.79 -35.12 23.62
CA THR A 26 6.06 -35.67 24.77
C THR A 26 4.89 -36.56 24.40
N LYS A 27 4.27 -36.29 23.23
CA LYS A 27 3.16 -37.09 22.70
C LYS A 27 3.17 -37.03 21.19
N THR A 28 3.01 -38.18 20.54
CA THR A 28 2.79 -38.24 19.10
C THR A 28 1.54 -39.05 18.77
N ALA A 29 0.74 -38.51 17.86
CA ALA A 29 -0.30 -39.20 17.13
C ALA A 29 0.03 -38.96 15.65
N LEU A 30 0.68 -39.93 15.01
CA LEU A 30 1.19 -39.80 13.63
C LEU A 30 0.28 -40.44 12.59
N THR A 31 -0.83 -41.04 13.03
CA THR A 31 -1.80 -41.66 12.13
C THR A 31 -2.63 -40.57 11.45
N HIS A 32 -2.65 -40.61 10.12
CA HIS A 32 -3.46 -39.73 9.29
C HIS A 32 -4.71 -40.47 8.85
N ASN A 33 -5.86 -39.79 8.86
CA ASN A 33 -7.11 -40.29 8.30
C ASN A 33 -7.30 -39.86 6.83
N HIS A 34 -6.23 -39.39 6.18
CA HIS A 34 -6.21 -38.95 4.79
C HIS A 34 -4.86 -39.26 4.15
N LYS A 35 -4.83 -39.34 2.82
CA LYS A 35 -3.57 -39.55 2.07
C LYS A 35 -2.64 -38.34 2.25
N LEU A 36 -1.39 -38.62 2.57
CA LEU A 36 -0.31 -37.64 2.46
C LEU A 36 0.27 -37.68 1.05
N GLY A 37 0.52 -36.51 0.48
CA GLY A 37 1.09 -36.41 -0.86
C GLY A 37 2.05 -35.24 -0.95
N LEU A 38 3.20 -35.48 -1.60
CA LEU A 38 4.20 -34.45 -1.85
C LEU A 38 3.61 -33.26 -2.61
N ARG A 39 2.68 -33.52 -3.54
CA ARG A 39 1.95 -32.47 -4.27
C ARG A 39 1.14 -31.58 -3.33
N SER A 40 0.41 -32.16 -2.39
CA SER A 40 -0.37 -31.41 -1.39
C SER A 40 0.54 -30.64 -0.45
N TYR A 41 1.64 -31.25 -0.01
CA TYR A 41 2.67 -30.60 0.81
C TYR A 41 3.24 -29.34 0.13
N LYS A 42 3.62 -29.45 -1.15
CA LYS A 42 4.15 -28.31 -1.93
C LYS A 42 3.12 -27.20 -2.18
N HIS A 43 1.82 -27.46 -2.07
CA HIS A 43 0.78 -26.46 -2.32
C HIS A 43 0.41 -25.64 -1.08
N TYR A 44 0.86 -26.02 0.12
CA TYR A 44 0.63 -25.21 1.33
C TYR A 44 1.28 -23.84 1.21
N PRO A 45 0.60 -22.74 1.57
CA PRO A 45 1.14 -21.38 1.43
C PRO A 45 2.52 -21.18 2.07
N ALA A 46 2.76 -21.77 3.25
CA ALA A 46 4.05 -21.72 3.93
C ALA A 46 5.20 -22.38 3.15
N ASN A 47 4.88 -23.40 2.36
CA ASN A 47 5.86 -24.16 1.58
C ASN A 47 6.01 -23.61 0.15
N ARG A 48 4.96 -22.99 -0.42
CA ARG A 48 5.02 -22.33 -1.73
C ARG A 48 5.90 -21.08 -1.74
N MET A 49 6.09 -20.46 -0.58
CA MET A 49 6.82 -19.22 -0.37
C MET A 49 7.91 -19.39 0.70
N SER A 50 8.67 -20.48 0.65
CA SER A 50 9.86 -20.64 1.50
C SER A 50 11.05 -19.89 0.89
N VAL A 51 10.89 -18.58 0.72
CA VAL A 51 11.94 -17.72 0.16
C VAL A 51 12.85 -17.30 1.30
N ASN A 52 14.03 -17.93 1.40
CA ASN A 52 15.08 -17.62 2.37
C ASN A 52 16.34 -17.10 1.65
N GLY A 53 17.18 -16.33 2.35
CA GLY A 53 18.45 -15.82 1.80
C GLY A 53 18.31 -14.51 1.03
N GLU A 54 19.05 -14.37 -0.08
CA GLU A 54 19.20 -13.12 -0.85
C GLU A 54 18.01 -12.81 -1.78
N VAL A 55 17.16 -13.80 -2.08
CA VAL A 55 16.06 -13.69 -3.04
C VAL A 55 15.06 -12.55 -2.72
N PRO A 56 14.62 -12.32 -1.46
CA PRO A 56 13.74 -11.19 -1.13
C PRO A 56 14.38 -9.82 -1.40
N GLU A 57 15.69 -9.69 -1.26
CA GLU A 57 16.42 -8.45 -1.53
C GLU A 57 16.49 -8.19 -3.03
N THR A 58 16.82 -9.21 -3.83
CA THR A 58 16.79 -9.10 -5.29
C THR A 58 15.40 -8.79 -5.82
N VAL A 59 14.36 -9.41 -5.25
CA VAL A 59 12.96 -9.09 -5.58
C VAL A 59 12.62 -7.64 -5.24
N ASP A 60 13.14 -7.10 -4.13
CA ASP A 60 12.96 -5.68 -3.80
C ASP A 60 13.64 -4.75 -4.80
N SER A 61 14.87 -5.08 -5.23
CA SER A 61 15.56 -4.34 -6.30
C SER A 61 14.82 -4.41 -7.64
N LEU A 62 14.35 -5.59 -8.05
CA LEU A 62 13.55 -5.77 -9.27
C LEU A 62 12.24 -4.95 -9.21
N ARG A 63 11.56 -4.98 -8.07
CA ARG A 63 10.36 -4.16 -7.83
C ARG A 63 10.67 -2.66 -7.96
N LYS A 64 11.75 -2.18 -7.36
CA LYS A 64 12.18 -0.76 -7.41
C LYS A 64 12.54 -0.33 -8.84
N ALA A 65 13.13 -1.23 -9.63
CA ALA A 65 13.41 -1.02 -11.05
C ALA A 65 12.15 -1.09 -11.96
N GLY A 66 10.96 -1.35 -11.39
CA GLY A 66 9.71 -1.40 -12.15
C GLY A 66 9.49 -2.71 -12.91
N ALA A 67 10.16 -3.81 -12.52
CA ALA A 67 9.97 -5.10 -13.15
C ALA A 67 8.51 -5.57 -13.07
N LYS A 68 8.03 -6.17 -14.16
CA LYS A 68 6.66 -6.72 -14.22
C LYS A 68 6.53 -7.92 -13.29
N MET A 69 5.35 -8.09 -12.69
CA MET A 69 5.03 -9.21 -11.79
C MET A 69 5.37 -10.59 -12.38
N LYS A 70 5.10 -10.80 -13.67
CA LYS A 70 5.46 -12.07 -14.36
C LYS A 70 6.97 -12.32 -14.36
N SER A 71 7.78 -11.26 -14.51
CA SER A 71 9.24 -11.35 -14.47
C SER A 71 9.74 -11.69 -13.07
N ILE A 72 9.15 -11.06 -12.04
CA ILE A 72 9.48 -11.33 -10.63
C ILE A 72 9.10 -12.76 -10.27
N LEU A 73 7.92 -13.23 -10.72
CA LEU A 73 7.49 -14.61 -10.52
C LEU A 73 8.46 -15.61 -11.15
N LYS A 74 8.83 -15.37 -12.42
CA LYS A 74 9.79 -16.19 -13.15
C LYS A 74 11.14 -16.25 -12.42
N PHE A 75 11.65 -15.10 -11.97
CA PHE A 75 12.89 -15.04 -11.19
C PHE A 75 12.83 -15.91 -9.94
N ILE A 76 11.74 -15.84 -9.15
CA ILE A 76 11.61 -16.64 -7.92
C ILE A 76 11.60 -18.15 -8.25
N VAL A 77 10.89 -18.56 -9.30
CA VAL A 77 10.84 -19.97 -9.73
C VAL A 77 12.20 -20.46 -10.23
N GLU A 78 12.98 -19.61 -10.92
CA GLU A 78 14.28 -20.00 -11.48
C GLU A 78 15.42 -19.98 -10.46
N ASN A 79 15.30 -19.20 -9.38
CA ASN A 79 16.36 -18.97 -8.41
C ASN A 79 16.03 -19.52 -7.01
N SER A 80 14.96 -20.31 -6.87
CA SER A 80 14.61 -20.95 -5.60
C SER A 80 13.79 -22.22 -5.81
N ASP A 81 13.74 -23.08 -4.79
CA ASP A 81 12.87 -24.27 -4.76
C ASP A 81 11.38 -23.93 -4.53
N SER A 82 11.03 -22.64 -4.53
CA SER A 82 9.68 -22.17 -4.29
C SER A 82 8.81 -22.34 -5.54
N ASN A 83 7.53 -22.67 -5.32
CA ASN A 83 6.52 -22.67 -6.38
C ASN A 83 5.42 -21.63 -6.08
N PRO A 84 5.77 -20.33 -6.13
CA PRO A 84 4.88 -19.24 -5.79
C PRO A 84 3.72 -19.13 -6.77
N THR A 85 2.55 -18.74 -6.26
CA THR A 85 1.44 -18.29 -7.11
C THR A 85 1.59 -16.79 -7.43
N PRO A 86 0.90 -16.27 -8.47
CA PRO A 86 0.86 -14.82 -8.72
C PRO A 86 0.40 -14.02 -7.49
N GLN A 87 -0.54 -14.55 -6.71
CA GLN A 87 -1.02 -13.92 -5.49
C GLN A 87 0.06 -13.82 -4.42
N ASP A 88 0.90 -14.86 -4.31
CA ASP A 88 2.00 -14.88 -3.35
C ASP A 88 3.04 -13.80 -3.67
N VAL A 89 3.35 -13.60 -4.96
CA VAL A 89 4.23 -12.52 -5.43
C VAL A 89 3.63 -11.14 -5.16
N GLN A 90 2.32 -10.97 -5.38
CA GLN A 90 1.63 -9.72 -5.03
C GLN A 90 1.71 -9.42 -3.53
N ASN A 91 1.50 -10.44 -2.69
CA ASN A 91 1.59 -10.31 -1.25
C ASN A 91 3.02 -9.95 -0.81
N LEU A 92 4.03 -10.58 -1.41
CA LEU A 92 5.44 -10.25 -1.18
C LEU A 92 5.74 -8.79 -1.54
N ILE A 93 5.39 -8.35 -2.76
CA ILE A 93 5.57 -6.97 -3.21
C ILE A 93 4.85 -5.98 -2.28
N ARG A 94 3.62 -6.31 -1.87
CA ARG A 94 2.83 -5.49 -0.94
C ARG A 94 3.53 -5.37 0.41
N ASN A 95 4.06 -6.46 0.94
CA ASN A 95 4.79 -6.47 2.21
C ASN A 95 6.11 -5.71 2.12
N LEU A 96 6.87 -5.86 1.02
CA LEU A 96 8.07 -5.07 0.77
C LEU A 96 7.78 -3.57 0.72
N LYS A 97 6.71 -3.16 0.00
CA LYS A 97 6.25 -1.76 -0.01
C LYS A 97 5.85 -1.26 1.38
N LYS A 98 5.19 -2.09 2.19
CA LYS A 98 4.84 -1.73 3.58
C LYS A 98 6.07 -1.54 4.47
N ARG A 99 7.07 -2.42 4.32
CA ARG A 99 8.36 -2.34 5.04
C ARG A 99 9.13 -1.07 4.65
N GLU A 100 9.24 -0.79 3.35
CA GLU A 100 9.87 0.44 2.83
C GLU A 100 9.16 1.70 3.34
N GLN A 101 7.83 1.65 3.44
CA GLN A 101 7.06 2.77 3.98
C GLN A 101 7.19 2.90 5.51
N GLY A 102 7.86 1.99 6.21
CA GLY A 102 8.06 2.06 7.67
C GLY A 102 6.76 2.11 8.47
N GLY A 103 5.65 1.59 7.93
CA GLY A 103 4.32 1.75 8.53
C GLY A 103 3.79 3.19 8.51
N MET A 104 4.41 4.10 7.75
CA MET A 104 3.94 5.48 7.59
C MET A 104 2.53 5.48 7.00
N THR A 105 1.60 6.07 7.75
CA THR A 105 0.23 6.27 7.29
C THR A 105 0.20 7.15 6.03
N HIS A 106 -0.86 7.00 5.23
CA HIS A 106 -1.08 7.88 4.07
C HIS A 106 -1.07 9.37 4.48
N SER A 107 -1.61 9.70 5.65
CA SER A 107 -1.61 11.06 6.19
C SER A 107 -0.20 11.60 6.45
N TYR A 108 0.69 10.79 7.01
CA TYR A 108 2.09 11.19 7.22
C TYR A 108 2.82 11.42 5.88
N ARG A 109 2.57 10.58 4.88
CA ARG A 109 3.15 10.74 3.53
C ARG A 109 2.70 12.03 2.85
N ILE A 110 1.39 12.30 2.87
CA ILE A 110 0.83 13.55 2.32
C ILE A 110 1.40 14.76 3.06
N LYS A 111 1.47 14.70 4.40
CA LYS A 111 2.06 15.78 5.21
C LYS A 111 3.52 16.03 4.84
N LYS A 112 4.34 14.99 4.74
CA LYS A 112 5.76 15.11 4.37
C LYS A 112 5.92 15.70 2.97
N TRP A 113 5.13 15.25 2.00
CA TRP A 113 5.15 15.78 0.65
C TRP A 113 4.71 17.26 0.62
N MET A 114 3.65 17.61 1.37
CA MET A 114 3.17 18.99 1.47
C MET A 114 4.23 19.93 2.05
N LEU A 115 4.96 19.47 3.08
CA LEU A 115 6.09 20.21 3.64
C LEU A 115 7.19 20.46 2.59
N ALA A 116 7.52 19.44 1.79
CA ALA A 116 8.51 19.58 0.72
C ALA A 116 8.01 20.53 -0.40
N PHE A 117 6.74 20.47 -0.75
CA PHE A 117 6.13 21.37 -1.75
C PHE A 117 6.13 22.83 -1.29
N CYS A 118 5.76 23.08 -0.03
CA CYS A 118 5.73 24.41 0.59
C CYS A 118 7.12 24.94 0.96
N ALA A 119 8.16 24.11 0.94
CA ALA A 119 9.54 24.56 1.17
C ALA A 119 10.05 25.48 0.05
N VAL A 120 9.43 25.44 -1.15
CA VAL A 120 9.72 26.36 -2.24
C VAL A 120 9.05 27.71 -1.95
N PRO A 121 9.82 28.82 -1.84
CA PRO A 121 9.26 30.13 -1.50
C PRO A 121 8.17 30.57 -2.49
N GLY A 122 7.01 30.94 -1.94
CA GLY A 122 5.83 31.37 -2.71
C GLY A 122 4.87 30.25 -3.09
N ASN A 123 5.24 28.97 -2.90
CA ASN A 123 4.27 27.89 -2.98
C ASN A 123 3.34 27.90 -1.76
N LEU A 124 2.05 27.67 -1.99
CA LEU A 124 1.03 27.55 -0.95
C LEU A 124 0.32 26.22 -1.09
N GLY A 125 0.35 25.43 -0.02
CA GLY A 125 -0.36 24.16 0.07
C GLY A 125 -1.25 24.15 1.30
N ARG A 126 -2.50 23.70 1.15
CA ARG A 126 -3.44 23.55 2.28
C ARG A 126 -4.13 22.21 2.23
N ILE A 127 -4.38 21.64 3.41
CA ILE A 127 -5.14 20.40 3.58
C ILE A 127 -6.35 20.74 4.44
N PHE A 128 -7.53 20.49 3.89
CA PHE A 128 -8.79 20.69 4.57
C PHE A 128 -9.32 19.34 5.03
N VAL A 129 -9.63 19.28 6.32
CA VAL A 129 -10.04 18.05 7.00
C VAL A 129 -11.39 18.31 7.62
N ASP A 130 -12.35 17.46 7.28
CA ASP A 130 -13.69 17.46 7.84
C ASP A 130 -13.90 16.21 8.70
N SER A 131 -14.82 16.27 9.64
CA SER A 131 -15.22 15.14 10.47
C SER A 131 -16.52 14.55 9.94
N SER A 132 -16.44 13.37 9.32
CA SER A 132 -17.61 12.60 8.90
C SER A 132 -17.64 11.29 9.68
N ASN A 133 -18.76 11.00 10.38
CA ASN A 133 -18.93 9.80 11.20
C ASN A 133 -17.76 9.56 12.17
N GLU A 134 -17.36 10.61 12.92
CA GLU A 134 -16.25 10.59 13.89
C GLU A 134 -14.85 10.28 13.31
N LYS A 135 -14.75 10.18 11.98
CA LYS A 135 -13.47 10.01 11.26
C LYS A 135 -13.06 11.34 10.64
N ARG A 136 -11.80 11.73 10.87
CA ARG A 136 -11.19 12.89 10.23
C ARG A 136 -10.81 12.53 8.79
N ILE A 137 -11.51 13.09 7.82
CA ILE A 137 -11.32 12.84 6.39
C ILE A 137 -10.79 14.11 5.74
N ALA A 138 -9.68 14.00 5.01
CA ALA A 138 -9.22 15.10 4.17
C ALA A 138 -10.20 15.27 3.00
N THR A 139 -10.95 16.37 2.97
CA THR A 139 -11.97 16.66 1.94
C THR A 139 -11.39 17.41 0.76
N CYS A 140 -10.34 18.21 0.99
CA CYS A 140 -9.66 18.93 -0.06
C CYS A 140 -8.17 19.11 0.24
N ILE A 141 -7.37 19.09 -0.82
CA ILE A 141 -5.98 19.49 -0.80
C ILE A 141 -5.78 20.52 -1.90
N THR A 142 -5.35 21.72 -1.55
CA THR A 142 -5.00 22.76 -2.53
C THR A 142 -3.50 22.85 -2.68
N LEU A 143 -3.05 22.99 -3.92
CA LEU A 143 -1.66 23.11 -4.32
C LEU A 143 -1.54 24.30 -5.26
N GLN A 144 -0.93 25.36 -4.79
CA GLN A 144 -0.73 26.59 -5.56
C GLN A 144 0.76 26.84 -5.63
N THR A 145 1.32 26.84 -6.84
CA THR A 145 2.72 27.22 -7.02
C THR A 145 2.87 28.74 -6.89
N LYS A 146 4.09 29.22 -6.64
CA LYS A 146 4.43 30.65 -6.68
C LYS A 146 3.87 31.35 -7.92
N HIS A 147 3.95 30.69 -9.08
CA HIS A 147 3.46 31.21 -10.34
C HIS A 147 1.94 31.38 -10.35
N MET A 148 1.20 30.37 -9.88
CA MET A 148 -0.27 30.45 -9.77
C MET A 148 -0.71 31.57 -8.84
N VAL A 149 -0.04 31.72 -7.69
CA VAL A 149 -0.31 32.79 -6.73
C VAL A 149 -0.02 34.16 -7.35
N ALA A 150 1.09 34.29 -8.09
CA ALA A 150 1.47 35.54 -8.74
C ALA A 150 0.47 35.96 -9.83
N ILE A 151 0.01 35.02 -10.67
CA ILE A 151 -1.01 35.29 -11.70
C ILE A 151 -2.30 35.76 -11.06
N PHE A 152 -2.79 35.04 -10.03
CA PHE A 152 -4.02 35.40 -9.35
C PHE A 152 -3.95 36.80 -8.71
N ASN A 153 -2.83 37.13 -8.07
CA ASN A 153 -2.63 38.48 -7.51
C ASN A 153 -2.55 39.57 -8.58
N ARG A 154 -2.12 39.24 -9.79
CA ARG A 154 -2.01 40.20 -10.89
C ARG A 154 -3.34 40.44 -11.60
N PHE A 155 -4.17 39.40 -11.72
CA PHE A 155 -5.45 39.42 -12.43
C PHE A 155 -6.53 38.70 -11.60
N PRO A 156 -6.97 39.28 -10.47
CA PRO A 156 -7.96 38.63 -9.60
C PRO A 156 -9.32 38.42 -10.26
N GLU A 157 -9.62 39.18 -11.31
CA GLU A 157 -10.81 39.04 -12.16
C GLU A 157 -10.75 37.84 -13.12
N VAL A 158 -9.57 37.23 -13.31
CA VAL A 158 -9.36 36.12 -14.25
C VAL A 158 -9.23 34.80 -13.48
N LEU A 159 -10.20 33.90 -13.68
CA LEU A 159 -10.13 32.54 -13.17
C LEU A 159 -9.73 31.56 -14.26
N MET A 160 -8.49 31.07 -14.20
CA MET A 160 -8.02 29.99 -15.08
C MET A 160 -8.41 28.64 -14.49
N VAL A 161 -9.25 27.89 -15.20
CA VAL A 161 -9.68 26.55 -14.80
C VAL A 161 -9.12 25.53 -15.78
N ASP A 162 -8.19 24.70 -15.31
CA ASP A 162 -7.82 23.49 -16.03
C ASP A 162 -8.81 22.37 -15.68
N ALA A 163 -9.42 21.78 -16.70
CA ALA A 163 -10.47 20.80 -16.53
C ALA A 163 -10.06 19.53 -17.28
N THR A 164 -9.14 18.79 -16.69
CA THR A 164 -8.47 17.65 -17.33
C THR A 164 -9.07 16.29 -16.98
N HIS A 165 -10.10 16.22 -16.12
CA HIS A 165 -10.66 14.93 -15.70
C HIS A 165 -12.19 14.92 -15.53
N GLY A 166 -12.85 14.19 -16.42
CA GLY A 166 -14.25 13.82 -16.32
C GLY A 166 -15.16 14.66 -17.20
N THR A 167 -15.96 13.97 -18.01
CA THR A 167 -17.05 14.59 -18.77
C THR A 167 -18.39 14.11 -18.25
N ASN A 168 -19.44 14.91 -18.43
CA ASN A 168 -20.80 14.43 -18.21
C ASN A 168 -21.21 13.43 -19.31
N TYR A 169 -22.42 12.86 -19.20
CA TYR A 169 -22.96 11.94 -20.21
C TYR A 169 -22.93 12.54 -21.63
N SER A 170 -23.08 13.86 -21.72
CA SER A 170 -23.05 14.64 -22.96
C SER A 170 -21.62 15.07 -23.39
N LYS A 171 -20.57 14.48 -22.81
CA LYS A 171 -19.15 14.72 -23.10
C LYS A 171 -18.62 16.14 -22.79
N TYR A 172 -19.37 16.97 -22.06
CA TYR A 172 -18.86 18.26 -21.62
C TYR A 172 -18.02 18.13 -20.37
N THR A 173 -16.95 18.92 -20.30
CA THR A 173 -16.00 18.90 -19.19
C THR A 173 -16.68 19.32 -17.88
N ILE A 174 -16.50 18.49 -16.86
CA ILE A 174 -17.00 18.77 -15.51
C ILE A 174 -15.89 19.47 -14.73
N SER A 175 -16.20 20.63 -14.18
CA SER A 175 -15.32 21.34 -13.25
C SER A 175 -15.99 21.43 -11.88
N SER A 176 -15.20 21.36 -10.82
CA SER A 176 -15.68 21.64 -9.47
C SER A 176 -14.97 22.88 -8.97
N PHE A 177 -15.75 23.84 -8.48
CA PHE A 177 -15.21 25.02 -7.80
C PHE A 177 -15.24 24.78 -6.31
N MET A 178 -14.17 25.21 -5.66
CA MET A 178 -14.12 25.26 -4.21
C MET A 178 -13.96 26.71 -3.78
N ALA A 179 -14.95 27.20 -3.05
CA ALA A 179 -14.93 28.53 -2.48
C ALA A 179 -14.70 28.45 -0.98
N HIS A 180 -13.87 29.38 -0.48
CA HIS A 180 -13.70 29.63 0.94
C HIS A 180 -14.55 30.85 1.31
N ASP A 181 -15.35 30.74 2.36
CA ASP A 181 -15.94 31.93 2.98
C ASP A 181 -14.90 32.64 3.88
N VAL A 182 -15.24 33.85 4.32
CA VAL A 182 -14.42 34.66 5.24
C VAL A 182 -14.15 33.98 6.59
N PHE A 183 -14.93 32.98 6.96
CA PHE A 183 -14.79 32.21 8.20
C PHE A 183 -13.96 30.92 7.99
N GLY A 184 -13.46 30.68 6.78
CA GLY A 184 -12.68 29.49 6.43
C GLY A 184 -13.53 28.25 6.14
N THR A 185 -14.86 28.36 6.10
CA THR A 185 -15.74 27.27 5.68
C THR A 185 -15.59 27.05 4.18
N ILE A 186 -15.56 25.77 3.80
CA ILE A 186 -15.39 25.37 2.41
C ILE A 186 -16.70 24.88 1.86
N ARG A 187 -17.05 25.40 0.68
CA ARG A 187 -18.11 24.83 -0.15
C ARG A 187 -17.52 24.37 -1.47
N SER A 188 -17.75 23.10 -1.78
CA SER A 188 -17.44 22.52 -3.08
C SER A 188 -18.72 22.49 -3.90
N THR A 189 -18.73 23.16 -5.04
CA THR A 189 -19.83 23.14 -5.99
C THR A 189 -19.36 22.48 -7.27
N ARG A 190 -20.04 21.40 -7.67
CA ARG A 190 -19.82 20.76 -8.94
C ARG A 190 -20.58 21.53 -10.01
N CYS A 191 -19.88 22.05 -11.01
CA CYS A 191 -20.49 22.72 -12.14
C CYS A 191 -20.64 21.74 -13.30
N HIS A 192 -21.87 21.62 -13.77
CA HIS A 192 -22.21 20.90 -14.98
C HIS A 192 -22.32 21.91 -16.11
N SER A 193 -21.50 21.75 -17.12
CA SER A 193 -21.59 22.54 -18.34
C SER A 193 -22.74 22.00 -19.20
N GLU A 194 -23.65 22.90 -19.56
CA GLU A 194 -24.75 22.66 -20.49
C GLU A 194 -24.64 23.63 -21.67
N ARG A 195 -25.12 23.21 -22.84
CA ARG A 195 -25.10 24.02 -24.05
C ARG A 195 -26.10 25.17 -23.89
N ALA A 196 -25.63 26.41 -23.92
CA ALA A 196 -26.52 27.56 -24.13
C ALA A 196 -27.20 27.40 -25.50
N ARG A 197 -28.53 27.50 -25.52
CA ARG A 197 -29.31 27.51 -26.76
C ARG A 197 -29.25 28.89 -27.41
#